data_AF-A0A9D1I3X3-F1
#
_entry.id   AF-A0A9D1I3X3-F1
#
_cell.length_a   1.000
_cell.length_b   1.000
_cell.length_c   1.000
_cell.angle_alpha   90.00
_cell.angle_beta   90.00
_cell.angle_gamma   90.00
#
_symmetry.space_group_name_H-M   'P 1'
#
loop_
_entity.id
_entity.type
_entity.pdbx_description
1 polymer ?
#
loop_
_entity_poly.entity_id
_entity_poly.type
_entity_poly.pdbx_seq_one_letter_code
_entity_poly.pdbx_strand_id
1 'polypeptide(L)'
;TLPAGIIVFASSTIDKTHISSTITDGDIQQEIENEKARIYQDIYQQLEAQNATGLMDEFVAELTPDIEQHINSKYGLLVAQPASSNSLTYVLDGGGVMKYVSTFDTHVVRTCLLPHQSAKYIIPGEIFSILEIIAGISGATQSPWGGIFAVLINMYISLSVSQNNTIEANDGYAQIVTISTPSGSEKGTIVLGWKDSFPFVSIPDDSEQISIKYFYN
;
A
#
# COMPACT_ATOMS: atom_id res chain seq x y z
N THR A 1 19.43 -5.06 72.40
CA THR A 1 18.37 -4.13 71.97
C THR A 1 18.74 -3.50 70.64
N LEU A 2 18.28 -4.09 69.54
CA LEU A 2 17.38 -3.53 68.52
C LEU A 2 17.21 -4.60 67.42
N PRO A 3 16.01 -4.77 66.83
CA PRO A 3 15.66 -5.96 66.06
C PRO A 3 16.08 -5.85 64.59
N ALA A 4 16.42 -6.99 63.98
CA ALA A 4 16.60 -7.11 62.53
C ALA A 4 15.24 -6.98 61.85
N GLY A 5 14.99 -5.83 61.22
CA GLY A 5 13.79 -5.57 60.42
C GLY A 5 13.90 -6.25 59.05
N ILE A 6 13.02 -7.20 58.78
CA ILE A 6 12.76 -7.74 57.45
C ILE A 6 12.06 -6.65 56.64
N ILE A 7 12.67 -6.19 55.55
CA ILE A 7 11.99 -5.36 54.55
C ILE A 7 11.30 -6.32 53.59
N VAL A 8 9.97 -6.43 53.71
CA VAL A 8 9.12 -7.09 52.72
C VAL A 8 8.81 -6.07 51.63
N PHE A 9 9.39 -6.23 50.44
CA PHE A 9 8.91 -5.52 49.26
C PHE A 9 7.63 -6.19 48.79
N ALA A 10 6.48 -5.63 49.16
CA ALA A 10 5.22 -5.97 48.50
C ALA A 10 5.28 -5.39 47.08
N SER A 11 5.60 -6.25 46.11
CA SER A 11 5.40 -5.93 44.69
C SER A 11 3.88 -5.88 44.48
N SER A 12 3.32 -4.67 44.36
CA SER A 12 1.95 -4.52 43.90
C SER A 12 1.93 -4.90 42.43
N THR A 13 1.51 -6.13 42.13
CA THR A 13 1.10 -6.52 40.78
C THR A 13 0.00 -5.54 40.37
N ILE A 14 0.30 -4.63 39.46
CA ILE A 14 -0.72 -3.85 38.77
C ILE A 14 -1.51 -4.87 37.98
N ASP A 15 -2.71 -5.16 38.47
CA ASP A 15 -3.68 -6.02 37.84
C ASP A 15 -4.09 -5.36 36.52
N LYS A 16 -3.52 -5.83 35.40
CA LYS A 16 -3.89 -5.45 34.04
C LYS A 16 -5.21 -6.12 33.63
N THR A 17 -6.20 -6.11 34.51
CA THR A 17 -7.57 -6.44 34.15
C THR A 17 -8.36 -5.15 34.02
N HIS A 18 -8.20 -4.47 32.89
CA HIS A 18 -9.37 -3.93 32.20
C HIS A 18 -9.06 -3.58 30.74
N ILE A 19 -9.76 -4.32 29.86
CA ILE A 19 -9.86 -4.19 28.40
C ILE A 19 -8.63 -4.71 27.61
N SER A 20 -8.38 -6.02 27.68
CA SER A 20 -7.74 -6.71 26.55
C SER A 20 -8.69 -7.82 26.13
N SER A 21 -9.55 -7.54 25.15
CA SER A 21 -10.06 -8.62 24.30
C SER A 21 -8.83 -9.29 23.72
N THR A 22 -8.59 -10.54 24.08
CA THR A 22 -7.45 -11.31 23.58
C THR A 22 -7.67 -11.54 22.09
N ILE A 23 -7.20 -10.62 21.25
CA ILE A 23 -7.16 -10.80 19.80
C ILE A 23 -6.32 -12.05 19.55
N THR A 24 -6.92 -13.06 18.94
CA THR A 24 -6.25 -14.32 18.59
C THR A 24 -5.66 -14.22 17.19
N ASP A 25 -4.66 -15.06 16.89
CA ASP A 25 -4.13 -15.17 15.51
C ASP A 25 -5.25 -15.49 14.50
N GLY A 26 -6.29 -16.21 14.92
CA GLY A 26 -7.48 -16.49 14.12
C GLY A 26 -8.31 -15.24 13.79
N ASP A 27 -8.39 -14.28 14.71
CA ASP A 27 -9.10 -13.01 14.48
C ASP A 27 -8.34 -12.14 13.46
N ILE A 28 -7.00 -12.11 13.56
CA ILE A 28 -6.13 -11.39 12.61
C ILE A 28 -6.24 -11.99 11.21
N GLN A 29 -6.17 -13.33 11.09
CA GLN A 29 -6.32 -13.99 9.80
C GLN A 29 -7.70 -13.75 9.18
N GLN A 30 -8.76 -13.77 9.99
CA GLN A 30 -10.10 -13.48 9.48
C GLN A 30 -10.22 -12.04 8.98
N GLU A 31 -9.60 -11.07 9.66
CA GLU A 31 -9.56 -9.68 9.18
C GLU A 31 -8.77 -9.55 7.87
N ILE A 32 -7.63 -10.24 7.75
CA ILE A 32 -6.86 -10.32 6.49
C ILE A 32 -7.72 -10.83 5.35
N GLU A 33 -8.43 -11.96 5.52
CA GLU A 33 -9.24 -12.55 4.46
C GLU A 33 -10.45 -11.66 4.10
N ASN A 34 -11.06 -10.99 5.09
CA ASN A 34 -12.13 -10.03 4.84
C ASN A 34 -11.63 -8.82 4.04
N GLU A 35 -10.44 -8.32 4.38
CA GLU A 35 -9.86 -7.16 3.70
C GLU A 35 -9.38 -7.51 2.28
N LYS A 36 -8.80 -8.69 2.08
CA LYS A 36 -8.52 -9.26 0.74
C LYS A 36 -9.77 -9.32 -0.12
N ALA A 37 -10.86 -9.90 0.39
CA ALA A 37 -12.11 -10.00 -0.34
C ALA A 37 -12.66 -8.61 -0.74
N ARG A 38 -12.63 -7.64 0.19
CA ARG A 38 -13.05 -6.26 -0.07
C ARG A 38 -12.21 -5.60 -1.15
N ILE A 39 -10.88 -5.65 -1.02
CA ILE A 39 -9.95 -4.99 -1.95
C ILE A 39 -10.00 -5.68 -3.32
N TYR A 40 -10.03 -7.02 -3.40
CA TYR A 40 -10.08 -7.72 -4.69
C TYR A 40 -11.38 -7.43 -5.45
N GLN A 41 -12.49 -7.26 -4.75
CA GLN A 41 -13.73 -6.82 -5.38
C GLN A 41 -13.61 -5.40 -5.97
N ASP A 42 -12.98 -4.47 -5.25
CA ASP A 42 -12.74 -3.10 -5.73
C ASP A 42 -11.79 -3.09 -6.94
N ILE A 43 -10.69 -3.86 -6.89
CA ILE A 43 -9.77 -4.07 -8.01
C ILE A 43 -10.54 -4.55 -9.24
N TYR A 44 -11.34 -5.61 -9.09
CA TYR A 44 -12.10 -6.16 -10.22
C TYR A 44 -13.01 -5.11 -10.87
N GLN A 45 -13.75 -4.33 -10.08
CA GLN A 45 -14.63 -3.27 -10.59
C GLN A 45 -13.85 -2.19 -11.35
N GLN A 46 -12.69 -1.80 -10.83
CA GLN A 46 -11.82 -0.83 -11.48
C GLN A 46 -11.25 -1.36 -12.80
N LEU A 47 -10.81 -2.62 -12.83
CA LEU A 47 -10.29 -3.25 -14.04
C LEU A 47 -11.39 -3.51 -15.07
N GLU A 48 -12.59 -3.88 -14.64
CA GLU A 48 -13.76 -4.04 -15.53
C GLU A 48 -14.08 -2.73 -16.23
N ALA A 49 -14.09 -1.60 -15.51
CA ALA A 49 -14.31 -0.27 -16.10
C ALA A 49 -13.23 0.13 -17.13
N GLN A 50 -12.08 -0.53 -17.12
CA GLN A 50 -10.95 -0.31 -18.02
C GLN A 50 -10.83 -1.38 -19.12
N ASN A 51 -11.70 -2.40 -19.14
CA ASN A 51 -11.52 -3.63 -19.94
C ASN A 51 -10.14 -4.27 -19.74
N ALA A 52 -9.63 -4.25 -18.51
CA ALA A 52 -8.30 -4.74 -18.12
C ALA A 52 -8.37 -5.89 -17.10
N THR A 53 -9.49 -6.62 -17.05
CA THR A 53 -9.70 -7.73 -16.10
C THR A 53 -8.73 -8.89 -16.30
N GLY A 54 -8.02 -8.95 -17.44
CA GLY A 54 -6.96 -9.93 -17.67
C GLY A 54 -5.77 -9.79 -16.74
N LEU A 55 -5.60 -8.61 -16.11
CA LEU A 55 -4.52 -8.32 -15.14
C LEU A 55 -4.87 -8.66 -13.69
N MET A 56 -6.02 -9.29 -13.44
CA MET A 56 -6.52 -9.49 -12.07
C MET A 56 -5.54 -10.30 -11.21
N ASP A 57 -4.95 -11.35 -11.76
CA ASP A 57 -4.04 -12.23 -11.03
C ASP A 57 -2.74 -11.49 -10.63
N GLU A 58 -2.22 -10.65 -11.52
CA GLU A 58 -1.07 -9.80 -11.25
C GLU A 58 -1.39 -8.80 -10.15
N PHE A 59 -2.53 -8.09 -10.21
CA PHE A 59 -2.93 -7.17 -9.15
C PHE A 59 -3.12 -7.86 -7.80
N VAL A 60 -3.69 -9.07 -7.76
CA VAL A 60 -3.86 -9.85 -6.53
C VAL A 60 -2.52 -10.24 -5.94
N ALA A 61 -1.61 -10.79 -6.75
CA ALA A 61 -0.28 -11.17 -6.29
C ALA A 61 0.50 -9.96 -5.77
N GLU A 62 0.37 -8.83 -6.46
CA GLU A 62 1.03 -7.58 -6.15
C GLU A 62 0.50 -6.89 -4.89
N LEU A 63 -0.78 -7.04 -4.54
CA LEU A 63 -1.37 -6.35 -3.38
C LEU A 63 -1.58 -7.23 -2.16
N THR A 64 -1.58 -8.56 -2.30
CA THR A 64 -1.69 -9.48 -1.16
C THR A 64 -0.73 -9.11 -0.01
N PRO A 65 0.57 -8.86 -0.25
CA PRO A 65 1.51 -8.54 0.82
C PRO A 65 1.24 -7.19 1.48
N ASP A 66 0.74 -6.20 0.72
CA ASP A 66 0.35 -4.88 1.25
C ASP A 66 -0.82 -5.00 2.22
N ILE A 67 -1.84 -5.81 1.86
CA ILE A 67 -3.04 -6.03 2.67
C ILE A 67 -2.68 -6.71 3.99
N GLU A 68 -1.91 -7.80 3.92
CA GLU A 68 -1.47 -8.55 5.08
C GLU A 68 -0.63 -7.69 6.02
N GLN A 69 0.34 -6.93 5.49
CA GLN A 69 1.17 -6.02 6.26
C GLN A 69 0.34 -4.89 6.90
N HIS A 70 -0.67 -4.38 6.20
CA HIS A 70 -1.56 -3.34 6.72
C HIS A 70 -2.35 -3.86 7.93
N ILE A 71 -2.98 -5.03 7.85
CA ILE A 71 -3.71 -5.60 8.99
C ILE A 71 -2.76 -5.93 10.14
N ASN A 72 -1.62 -6.58 9.87
CA ASN A 72 -0.63 -6.91 10.89
C ASN A 72 -0.10 -5.65 11.62
N SER A 73 0.05 -4.53 10.92
CA SER A 73 0.49 -3.26 11.52
C SER A 73 -0.46 -2.74 12.60
N LYS A 74 -1.78 -2.93 12.43
CA LYS A 74 -2.82 -2.50 13.40
C LYS A 74 -2.64 -3.17 14.75
N TYR A 75 -2.10 -4.39 14.75
CA TYR A 75 -1.88 -5.20 15.93
C TYR A 75 -0.46 -5.09 16.50
N GLY A 76 0.33 -4.12 16.00
CA GLY A 76 1.71 -3.92 16.45
C GLY A 76 2.67 -5.03 16.03
N LEU A 77 2.27 -5.86 15.05
CA LEU A 77 3.10 -6.93 14.48
C LEU A 77 4.07 -6.38 13.40
N LEU A 78 4.51 -5.12 13.55
CA LEU A 78 5.33 -4.43 12.58
C LEU A 78 6.72 -5.09 12.40
N VAL A 79 6.94 -5.56 11.17
CA VAL A 79 8.22 -5.69 10.44
C VAL A 79 9.36 -6.40 11.19
N ALA A 80 9.14 -7.63 11.61
CA ALA A 80 10.25 -8.59 11.82
C ALA A 80 10.13 -9.83 10.92
N GLN A 81 9.00 -10.02 10.26
CA GLN A 81 8.82 -11.03 9.23
C GLN A 81 8.00 -10.47 8.07
N PRO A 82 8.40 -10.75 6.83
CA PRO A 82 7.65 -10.34 5.65
C PRO A 82 6.28 -11.05 5.65
N ALA A 83 5.24 -10.33 5.18
CA ALA A 83 3.84 -10.78 5.18
C ALA A 83 3.65 -12.18 4.56
N SER A 84 4.53 -12.52 3.63
CA SER A 84 4.91 -13.85 3.19
C SER A 84 6.44 -13.96 3.26
N SER A 85 7.04 -15.15 3.42
CA SER A 85 8.49 -15.33 3.61
C SER A 85 9.42 -14.72 2.55
N ASN A 86 8.87 -14.17 1.46
CA ASN A 86 9.56 -13.76 0.24
C ASN A 86 9.11 -12.34 -0.24
N SER A 87 8.97 -11.37 0.68
CA SER A 87 8.67 -9.98 0.30
C SER A 87 9.58 -8.96 0.97
N LEU A 88 9.82 -7.84 0.28
CA LEU A 88 10.58 -6.69 0.74
C LEU A 88 9.63 -5.51 0.96
N THR A 89 9.60 -4.97 2.18
CA THR A 89 8.78 -3.80 2.52
C THR A 89 9.63 -2.53 2.52
N TYR A 90 9.14 -1.52 1.80
CA TYR A 90 9.72 -0.18 1.75
C TYR A 90 8.76 0.82 2.36
N VAL A 91 9.28 1.72 3.18
CA VAL A 91 8.49 2.80 3.79
C VAL A 91 8.66 4.08 2.97
N LEU A 92 7.54 4.73 2.65
CA LEU A 92 7.47 5.93 1.85
C LEU A 92 6.98 7.14 2.66
N ASP A 93 7.47 7.39 3.87
CA ASP A 93 6.94 8.34 4.88
C ASP A 93 6.52 9.74 4.37
N GLY A 94 7.08 10.23 3.26
CA GLY A 94 6.72 11.49 2.60
C GLY A 94 5.72 11.37 1.44
N GLY A 95 5.18 10.19 1.20
CA GLY A 95 4.69 9.76 -0.10
C GLY A 95 5.82 9.59 -1.12
N GLY A 96 5.49 8.99 -2.25
CA GLY A 96 6.46 8.78 -3.32
C GLY A 96 5.98 7.82 -4.39
N VAL A 97 6.87 7.53 -5.32
CA VAL A 97 6.66 6.60 -6.42
C VAL A 97 7.70 5.50 -6.37
N MET A 98 7.26 4.26 -6.50
CA MET A 98 8.10 3.10 -6.73
C MET A 98 7.77 2.51 -8.10
N LYS A 99 8.80 2.04 -8.80
CA LYS A 99 8.65 1.24 -10.02
C LYS A 99 9.55 0.02 -9.96
N TYR A 100 9.12 -1.06 -10.58
CA TYR A 100 9.87 -2.33 -10.65
C TYR A 100 9.29 -3.20 -11.77
N VAL A 101 10.01 -4.27 -12.10
CA VAL A 101 9.51 -5.40 -12.88
C VAL A 101 9.17 -6.51 -11.89
N SER A 102 7.93 -6.99 -11.93
CA SER A 102 7.48 -8.07 -11.04
C SER A 102 7.91 -9.44 -11.54
N THR A 103 7.61 -10.45 -10.74
CA THR A 103 7.85 -11.88 -11.01
C THR A 103 7.13 -12.39 -12.27
N PHE A 104 6.06 -11.70 -12.67
CA PHE A 104 5.28 -11.99 -13.88
C PHE A 104 5.85 -11.29 -15.14
N ASP A 105 7.07 -10.72 -15.06
CA ASP A 105 7.66 -9.87 -16.10
C ASP A 105 6.78 -8.63 -16.43
N THR A 106 5.93 -8.23 -15.49
CA THR A 106 5.07 -7.05 -15.64
C THR A 106 5.74 -5.80 -15.08
N HIS A 107 5.49 -4.67 -15.72
CA HIS A 107 5.97 -3.37 -15.25
C HIS A 107 4.96 -2.82 -14.24
N VAL A 108 5.42 -2.56 -13.03
CA VAL A 108 4.59 -2.06 -11.93
C VAL A 108 5.03 -0.66 -11.54
N VAL A 109 4.05 0.22 -11.33
CA VAL A 109 4.22 1.55 -10.72
C VAL A 109 3.29 1.67 -9.52
N ARG A 110 3.85 1.99 -8.37
CA ARG A 110 3.13 2.29 -7.14
C ARG A 110 3.34 3.75 -6.80
N THR A 111 2.27 4.50 -6.61
CA THR A 111 2.32 5.88 -6.12
C THR A 111 1.59 5.95 -4.79
N CYS A 112 2.30 6.26 -3.72
CA CYS A 112 1.75 6.41 -2.39
C CYS A 112 1.58 7.89 -2.06
N LEU A 113 0.37 8.29 -1.68
CA LEU A 113 -0.01 9.65 -1.35
C LEU A 113 -0.39 9.76 0.13
N LEU A 114 0.11 10.82 0.77
CA LEU A 114 -0.33 11.28 2.08
C LEU A 114 -1.70 11.98 2.00
N PRO A 115 -2.44 12.15 3.12
CA PRO A 115 -3.79 12.72 3.10
C PRO A 115 -3.92 14.07 2.39
N HIS A 116 -2.97 14.99 2.63
CA HIS A 116 -2.96 16.29 1.95
C HIS A 116 -2.63 16.18 0.45
N GLN A 117 -1.89 15.15 0.04
CA GLN A 117 -1.58 14.90 -1.37
C GLN A 117 -2.80 14.29 -2.06
N SER A 118 -3.47 13.31 -1.45
CA SER A 118 -4.72 12.74 -1.97
C SER A 118 -5.82 13.80 -2.10
N ALA A 119 -5.99 14.64 -1.08
CA ALA A 119 -6.97 15.74 -1.11
C ALA A 119 -6.66 16.79 -2.18
N LYS A 120 -5.40 16.94 -2.57
CA LYS A 120 -4.99 17.86 -3.63
C LYS A 120 -5.11 17.25 -5.03
N TYR A 121 -4.77 15.97 -5.19
CA TYR A 121 -4.52 15.37 -6.49
C TYR A 121 -5.55 14.33 -6.94
N ILE A 122 -6.33 13.77 -6.01
CA ILE A 122 -7.30 12.69 -6.28
C ILE A 122 -8.74 13.19 -6.06
N ILE A 123 -9.02 13.72 -4.86
CA ILE A 123 -10.38 14.08 -4.42
C ILE A 123 -11.06 15.16 -5.31
N PRO A 124 -10.36 16.20 -5.81
CA PRO A 124 -11.01 17.22 -6.64
C PRO A 124 -11.45 16.74 -8.03
N GLY A 125 -11.13 15.48 -8.42
CA GLY A 125 -11.47 14.94 -9.74
C GLY A 125 -10.66 15.55 -10.90
N GLU A 126 -9.69 16.42 -10.59
CA GLU A 126 -8.75 16.97 -11.57
C GLU A 126 -7.65 15.93 -11.86
N ILE A 127 -8.01 14.95 -12.70
CA ILE A 127 -7.16 13.85 -13.23
C ILE A 127 -5.86 14.36 -13.92
N PHE A 128 -5.62 15.66 -13.98
CA PHE A 128 -4.48 16.28 -14.68
C PHE A 128 -3.20 16.50 -13.85
N SER A 129 -3.20 16.32 -12.52
CA SER A 129 -1.99 16.63 -11.70
C SER A 129 -1.10 15.42 -11.36
N ILE A 130 -1.58 14.18 -11.46
CA ILE A 130 -0.73 12.98 -11.25
C ILE A 130 0.35 12.88 -12.33
N LEU A 131 0.05 13.33 -13.56
CA LEU A 131 1.01 13.48 -14.64
C LEU A 131 2.16 14.41 -14.28
N GLU A 132 1.89 15.55 -13.65
CA GLU A 132 2.91 16.51 -13.23
C GLU A 132 3.76 15.97 -12.07
N ILE A 133 3.13 15.24 -11.14
CA ILE A 133 3.82 14.55 -10.05
C ILE A 133 4.78 13.52 -10.64
N ILE A 134 4.30 12.61 -11.50
CA ILE A 134 5.15 11.56 -12.06
C ILE A 134 6.15 12.12 -13.10
N ALA A 135 5.83 13.15 -13.87
CA ALA A 135 6.75 13.80 -14.82
C ALA A 135 7.88 14.59 -14.11
N GLY A 136 7.55 15.33 -13.05
CA GLY A 136 8.54 16.01 -12.19
C GLY A 136 9.46 15.02 -11.46
N ILE A 137 8.97 13.79 -11.25
CA ILE A 137 9.68 12.74 -10.53
C ILE A 137 10.52 11.86 -11.47
N SER A 138 10.01 11.52 -12.64
CA SER A 138 10.70 10.64 -13.60
C SER A 138 11.87 11.30 -14.33
N GLY A 139 12.02 12.63 -14.27
CA GLY A 139 13.10 13.33 -14.98
C GLY A 139 13.08 13.00 -16.48
N ALA A 140 11.88 13.11 -17.07
CA ALA A 140 11.47 12.55 -18.38
C ALA A 140 12.29 13.01 -19.62
N THR A 141 13.48 13.57 -19.47
CA THR A 141 14.36 13.92 -20.58
C THR A 141 15.66 13.13 -20.66
N GLN A 142 16.09 12.37 -19.63
CA GLN A 142 17.42 11.70 -19.66
C GLN A 142 17.52 10.33 -18.97
N SER A 143 16.47 9.53 -18.96
CA SER A 143 16.51 8.18 -18.36
C SER A 143 16.16 7.12 -19.42
N PRO A 144 16.84 5.95 -19.49
CA PRO A 144 16.47 4.84 -20.40
C PRO A 144 15.06 4.25 -20.16
N TRP A 145 14.28 4.90 -19.30
CA TRP A 145 12.99 4.53 -18.73
C TRP A 145 11.79 5.26 -19.37
N GLY A 146 12.02 6.10 -20.39
CA GLY A 146 11.03 7.06 -20.90
C GLY A 146 9.93 6.51 -21.80
N GLY A 147 9.97 5.22 -22.19
CA GLY A 147 9.01 4.65 -23.14
C GLY A 147 7.79 4.02 -22.46
N ILE A 148 7.98 2.87 -21.81
CA ILE A 148 6.89 2.06 -21.24
C ILE A 148 6.26 2.74 -20.01
N PHE A 149 7.08 3.33 -19.13
CA PHE A 149 6.55 4.08 -17.99
C PHE A 149 5.84 5.38 -18.40
N ALA A 150 6.20 6.00 -19.53
CA ALA A 150 5.44 7.14 -20.07
C ALA A 150 4.06 6.74 -20.61
N VAL A 151 3.90 5.50 -21.08
CA VAL A 151 2.59 4.94 -21.46
C VAL A 151 1.75 4.65 -20.22
N LEU A 152 2.36 4.20 -19.12
CA LEU A 152 1.68 4.01 -17.83
C LEU A 152 1.18 5.33 -17.23
N ILE A 153 1.88 6.42 -17.52
CA ILE A 153 1.57 7.77 -17.02
C ILE A 153 0.31 8.36 -17.69
N ASN A 154 0.01 8.06 -18.96
CA ASN A 154 -1.14 8.64 -19.71
C ASN A 154 -2.52 7.99 -19.44
N MET A 155 -2.69 7.29 -18.31
CA MET A 155 -3.93 6.55 -18.06
C MET A 155 -5.07 7.41 -17.50
N TYR A 156 -6.26 7.13 -18.00
CA TYR A 156 -7.50 7.69 -17.47
C TYR A 156 -7.91 6.91 -16.22
N ILE A 157 -7.69 7.50 -15.04
CA ILE A 157 -8.23 6.95 -13.81
C ILE A 157 -9.69 7.39 -13.71
N SER A 158 -10.62 6.49 -14.03
CA SER A 158 -12.04 6.69 -13.77
C SER A 158 -12.30 6.56 -12.27
N LEU A 159 -12.01 7.61 -11.49
CA LEU A 159 -12.36 7.64 -10.08
C LEU A 159 -13.87 7.78 -9.92
N SER A 160 -14.49 6.75 -9.34
CA SER A 160 -15.89 6.83 -8.94
C SER A 160 -16.02 7.60 -7.62
N VAL A 161 -17.19 8.21 -7.39
CA VAL A 161 -17.54 8.81 -6.09
C VAL A 161 -17.35 7.82 -4.94
N SER A 162 -17.57 6.52 -5.20
CA SER A 162 -17.34 5.46 -4.21
C SER A 162 -15.88 5.33 -3.82
N GLN A 163 -14.93 5.51 -4.74
CA GLN A 163 -13.49 5.45 -4.44
C GLN A 163 -13.01 6.67 -3.65
N ASN A 164 -13.51 7.85 -3.99
CA ASN A 164 -13.22 9.05 -3.20
C ASN A 164 -13.72 8.89 -1.75
N ASN A 165 -14.95 8.38 -1.58
CA ASN A 165 -15.48 8.09 -0.25
C ASN A 165 -14.65 7.03 0.49
N THR A 166 -14.15 5.99 -0.21
CA THR A 166 -13.27 4.99 0.39
C THR A 166 -11.95 5.60 0.85
N ILE A 167 -11.34 6.51 0.07
CA ILE A 167 -10.10 7.20 0.46
C ILE A 167 -10.36 8.11 1.67
N GLU A 168 -11.43 8.90 1.64
CA GLU A 168 -11.80 9.79 2.75
C GLU A 168 -12.12 9.01 4.03
N ALA A 169 -12.79 7.86 3.92
CA ALA A 169 -13.10 6.98 5.04
C ALA A 169 -11.87 6.25 5.61
N ASN A 170 -10.77 6.22 4.86
CA ASN A 170 -9.50 5.60 5.23
C ASN A 170 -8.42 6.66 5.49
N ASP A 171 -8.75 7.68 6.30
CA ASP A 171 -7.83 8.74 6.74
C ASP A 171 -7.16 9.57 5.63
N GLY A 172 -7.57 9.40 4.37
CA GLY A 172 -7.08 10.13 3.21
C GLY A 172 -5.80 9.58 2.58
N TYR A 173 -5.18 8.52 3.10
CA TYR A 173 -4.04 7.92 2.40
C TYR A 173 -4.53 7.18 1.15
N ALA A 174 -3.78 7.34 0.06
CA ALA A 174 -4.12 6.67 -1.20
C ALA A 174 -2.90 6.00 -1.82
N GLN A 175 -3.14 4.88 -2.49
CA GLN A 175 -2.16 4.20 -3.32
C GLN A 175 -2.72 4.06 -4.72
N ILE A 176 -1.98 4.55 -5.71
CA ILE A 176 -2.26 4.31 -7.12
C ILE A 176 -1.34 3.19 -7.57
N VAL A 177 -1.92 2.17 -8.19
CA VAL A 177 -1.19 1.01 -8.68
C VAL A 177 -1.46 0.86 -10.15
N THR A 178 -0.40 0.86 -10.94
CA THR A 178 -0.46 0.63 -12.38
C THR A 178 0.37 -0.58 -12.73
N ILE A 179 -0.22 -1.53 -13.45
CA ILE A 179 0.44 -2.74 -13.94
C ILE A 179 0.30 -2.78 -15.46
N SER A 180 1.36 -3.21 -16.14
CA SER A 180 1.37 -3.46 -17.58
C SER A 180 2.15 -4.71 -17.92
N THR A 181 1.67 -5.44 -18.93
CA THR A 181 2.43 -6.53 -19.54
C THR A 181 3.76 -6.03 -20.13
N PRO A 182 4.74 -6.92 -20.34
CA PRO A 182 6.06 -6.52 -20.84
C PRO A 182 6.01 -5.77 -22.18
N SER A 183 5.03 -6.10 -23.04
CA SER A 183 4.79 -5.45 -24.33
C SER A 183 4.13 -4.08 -24.24
N GLY A 184 3.56 -3.72 -23.08
CA GLY A 184 2.72 -2.51 -22.94
C GLY A 184 1.32 -2.64 -23.55
N SER A 185 0.95 -3.80 -24.10
CA SER A 185 -0.31 -3.97 -24.83
C SER A 185 -1.53 -4.05 -23.91
N GLU A 186 -1.35 -4.65 -22.74
CA GLU A 186 -2.37 -4.73 -21.70
C GLU A 186 -1.87 -4.02 -20.46
N LYS A 187 -2.73 -3.17 -19.89
CA LYS A 187 -2.37 -2.26 -18.83
C LYS A 187 -3.61 -1.82 -18.07
N GLY A 188 -3.50 -1.65 -16.75
CA GLY A 188 -4.59 -1.25 -15.88
C GLY A 188 -4.07 -0.39 -14.73
N THR A 189 -4.91 0.52 -14.23
CA THR A 189 -4.63 1.32 -13.04
C THR A 189 -5.75 1.22 -12.04
N ILE A 190 -5.41 1.04 -10.77
CA ILE A 190 -6.38 1.10 -9.67
C ILE A 190 -5.95 2.17 -8.66
N VAL A 191 -6.90 2.62 -7.88
CA VAL A 191 -6.69 3.49 -6.72
C VAL A 191 -7.31 2.84 -5.50
N LEU A 192 -6.53 2.76 -4.43
CA LEU A 192 -6.93 2.20 -3.14
C LEU A 192 -6.78 3.25 -2.05
N GLY A 193 -7.72 3.25 -1.11
CA GLY A 193 -7.62 3.99 0.15
C GLY A 193 -7.10 3.08 1.27
N TRP A 194 -6.18 3.58 2.09
CA TRP A 194 -5.55 2.82 3.17
C TRP A 194 -5.73 3.53 4.50
N LYS A 195 -6.21 2.84 5.52
CA LYS A 195 -6.24 3.39 6.88
C LYS A 195 -4.82 3.38 7.48
N ASP A 196 -4.61 3.96 8.65
CA ASP A 196 -3.52 3.70 9.62
C ASP A 196 -2.20 3.04 9.09
N SER A 197 -1.04 3.60 9.45
CA SER A 197 0.31 3.02 9.18
C SER A 197 0.79 3.06 7.72
N PHE A 198 0.02 3.60 6.78
CA PHE A 198 0.46 3.90 5.41
C PHE A 198 1.28 5.20 5.40
N PRO A 199 2.29 5.42 4.51
CA PRO A 199 2.60 4.64 3.30
C PRO A 199 3.80 3.69 3.38
N PHE A 200 3.54 2.39 3.12
CA PHE A 200 4.56 1.40 2.78
C PHE A 200 4.15 0.64 1.52
N VAL A 201 5.11 -0.03 0.89
CA VAL A 201 4.90 -0.93 -0.26
C VAL A 201 5.71 -2.20 -0.01
N SER A 202 5.04 -3.34 -0.08
CA SER A 202 5.63 -4.67 0.01
C SER A 202 5.63 -5.31 -1.38
N ILE A 203 6.82 -5.60 -1.91
CA ILE A 203 7.00 -6.23 -3.22
C ILE A 203 7.60 -7.64 -3.07
N PRO A 204 7.39 -8.55 -4.04
CA PRO A 204 8.11 -9.83 -4.09
C PRO A 204 9.62 -9.64 -4.07
N ASP A 205 10.37 -10.49 -3.35
CA ASP A 205 11.82 -10.36 -3.15
C ASP A 205 12.67 -10.62 -4.41
N ASP A 206 12.08 -11.26 -5.41
CA ASP A 206 12.60 -11.50 -6.76
C ASP A 206 12.22 -10.41 -7.76
N SER A 207 11.63 -9.30 -7.32
CA SER A 207 11.38 -8.13 -8.16
C SER A 207 12.68 -7.50 -8.67
N GLU A 208 12.69 -7.12 -9.94
CA GLU A 208 13.86 -6.54 -10.59
C GLU A 208 13.68 -5.04 -10.87
N GLN A 209 14.78 -4.37 -11.21
CA GLN A 209 14.74 -2.99 -11.71
C GLN A 209 14.04 -1.99 -10.77
N ILE A 210 14.14 -2.25 -9.46
CA ILE A 210 13.49 -1.46 -8.41
C ILE A 210 14.05 -0.04 -8.38
N SER A 211 13.17 0.95 -8.38
CA SER A 211 13.51 2.36 -8.27
C SER A 211 12.46 3.09 -7.46
N ILE A 212 12.91 3.86 -6.47
CA ILE A 212 12.06 4.60 -5.54
C ILE A 212 12.41 6.09 -5.65
N LYS A 213 11.40 6.94 -5.67
CA LYS A 213 11.56 8.39 -5.54
C LYS A 213 10.50 8.97 -4.62
N TYR A 214 10.96 9.65 -3.59
CA TYR A 214 10.13 10.32 -2.60
C TYR A 214 9.66 11.68 -3.12
N PHE A 215 8.47 12.13 -2.69
CA PHE A 215 7.97 13.46 -3.03
C PHE A 215 8.71 14.61 -2.35
N TYR A 216 9.47 14.31 -1.30
CA TYR A 216 10.31 15.26 -0.58
C TYR A 216 11.79 14.91 -0.77
N ASN A 217 12.52 15.84 -1.41
CA ASN A 217 13.96 16.10 -1.29
C ASN A 217 14.20 17.56 -1.69
#